data_AF-A0A645CD00-F1
#
_entry.id   AF-A0A645CD00-F1
#
_cell.length_a   1.000
_cell.length_b   1.000
_cell.length_c   1.000
_cell.angle_alpha   90.00
_cell.angle_beta   90.00
_cell.angle_gamma   90.00
#
_symmetry.space_group_name_H-M   'P 1'
#
loop_
_entity.id
_entity.type
_entity.pdbx_description
1 polymer ?
#
loop_
_entity_poly.entity_id
_entity_poly.type
_entity_poly.pdbx_seq_one_letter_code
_entity_poly.pdbx_strand_id
1 'polypeptide(L)'
;MKKELQQKLFDAGPVLYGARAKACRGVSAWTFQCPDSLFDILFRLTENIEKYNQRFPRRRVRALIVKMEAGKMIFQTQRTSPLIERLIASARYEVKLLRAEQKRILLNRAKKIQTTALFDSMLLPDWKRLMADDYNTGRRILEYAEKVAFSNEDWELLSLWYRRYLHDDEAAQCCFEKSKND
;
A
#
# COMPACT_ATOMS: atom_id res chain seq x y z
N MET A 1 -6.28 3.55 6.98
CA MET A 1 -7.73 3.56 6.69
C MET A 1 -8.36 4.82 7.30
N LYS A 2 -9.35 5.46 6.67
CA LYS A 2 -10.09 6.61 7.24
C LYS A 2 -10.80 6.24 8.55
N LYS A 3 -10.91 7.20 9.48
CA LYS A 3 -11.49 6.99 10.81
C LYS A 3 -12.93 6.46 10.77
N GLU A 4 -13.75 6.96 9.84
CA GLU A 4 -15.16 6.55 9.67
C GLU A 4 -15.28 5.06 9.31
N LEU A 5 -14.45 4.59 8.37
CA LEU A 5 -14.40 3.19 7.97
C LEU A 5 -13.88 2.29 9.10
N GLN A 6 -12.88 2.76 9.84
CA GLN A 6 -12.42 2.06 11.03
C GLN A 6 -13.54 1.93 12.06
N GLN A 7 -14.33 2.99 12.30
CA GLN A 7 -15.46 2.94 13.23
C GLN A 7 -16.52 1.92 12.80
N LYS A 8 -16.86 1.87 11.50
CA LYS A 8 -17.77 0.83 10.98
C LYS A 8 -17.28 -0.60 11.23
N LEU A 9 -15.97 -0.85 11.09
CA LEU A 9 -15.40 -2.17 11.42
C LEU A 9 -15.52 -2.48 12.93
N PHE A 10 -15.30 -1.48 13.78
CA PHE A 10 -15.46 -1.64 15.22
C PHE A 10 -16.91 -1.93 15.61
N ASP A 11 -17.86 -1.24 15.00
CA ASP A 11 -19.29 -1.41 15.26
C ASP A 11 -19.79 -2.78 14.79
N ALA A 12 -19.26 -3.29 13.67
CA ALA A 12 -19.58 -4.61 13.13
C ALA A 12 -18.93 -5.77 13.91
N GLY A 13 -17.81 -5.54 14.59
CA GLY A 13 -17.03 -6.56 15.30
C GLY A 13 -16.75 -6.24 16.77
N PRO A 14 -17.77 -5.98 17.61
CA PRO A 14 -17.56 -5.53 18.99
C PRO A 14 -16.82 -6.55 19.86
N VAL A 15 -17.05 -7.86 19.67
CA VAL A 15 -16.30 -8.90 20.39
C VAL A 15 -14.93 -9.09 19.78
N LEU A 16 -14.84 -9.16 18.45
CA LEU A 16 -13.60 -9.34 17.71
C LEU A 16 -12.56 -8.26 18.04
N TYR A 17 -13.00 -7.01 18.08
CA TYR A 17 -12.17 -5.84 18.34
C TYR A 17 -12.30 -5.31 19.78
N GLY A 18 -12.95 -6.05 20.67
CA GLY A 18 -13.20 -5.65 22.06
C GLY A 18 -11.93 -5.39 22.90
N ALA A 19 -10.75 -5.77 22.41
CA ALA A 19 -9.47 -5.36 22.98
C ALA A 19 -9.28 -3.83 22.98
N ARG A 20 -9.90 -3.12 22.03
CA ARG A 20 -9.98 -1.65 21.99
C ARG A 20 -10.53 -1.08 23.31
N ALA A 21 -11.57 -1.69 23.87
CA ALA A 21 -12.20 -1.21 25.12
C ALA A 21 -11.31 -1.37 26.35
N LYS A 22 -10.37 -2.34 26.34
CA LYS A 22 -9.38 -2.51 27.43
C LYS A 22 -8.13 -1.65 27.25
N ALA A 23 -7.74 -1.37 26.01
CA ALA A 23 -6.60 -0.51 25.69
C ALA A 23 -6.84 0.98 26.04
N CYS A 24 -8.11 1.41 26.17
CA CYS A 24 -8.49 2.75 26.63
C CYS A 24 -8.02 3.14 28.05
N ARG A 25 -7.23 2.30 28.75
CA ARG A 25 -6.58 2.64 30.03
C ARG A 25 -5.08 2.97 29.93
N GLY A 26 -4.55 3.24 28.74
CA GLY A 26 -3.23 3.88 28.60
C GLY A 26 -2.26 3.28 27.58
N VAL A 27 -2.70 2.41 26.67
CA VAL A 27 -1.84 1.87 25.61
C VAL A 27 -2.48 2.17 24.26
N SER A 28 -1.65 2.68 23.35
CA SER A 28 -1.93 3.10 21.96
C SER A 28 -3.24 2.58 21.36
N ALA A 29 -4.04 3.52 20.85
CA ALA A 29 -5.33 3.26 20.23
C ALA A 29 -5.23 2.11 19.22
N TRP A 30 -6.10 1.12 19.35
CA TRP A 30 -6.19 0.01 18.41
C TRP A 30 -6.55 0.58 17.03
N THR A 31 -5.66 0.48 16.04
CA THR A 31 -5.83 1.09 14.70
C THR A 31 -5.60 0.10 13.58
N PHE A 32 -6.36 0.26 12.49
CA PHE A 32 -6.18 -0.52 11.26
C PHE A 32 -5.10 0.11 10.37
N GLN A 33 -3.96 -0.58 10.21
CA GLN A 33 -2.86 -0.19 9.32
C GLN A 33 -3.07 -0.76 7.90
N CYS A 34 -4.27 -0.55 7.35
CA CYS A 34 -4.67 -1.00 6.01
C CYS A 34 -5.14 0.19 5.16
N PRO A 35 -5.00 0.16 3.83
CA PRO A 35 -5.57 1.18 2.95
C PRO A 35 -7.10 1.03 2.87
N ASP A 36 -7.78 2.13 2.52
CA ASP A 36 -9.25 2.19 2.43
C ASP A 36 -9.84 1.18 1.44
N SER A 37 -9.11 0.87 0.37
CA SER A 37 -9.54 -0.08 -0.67
C SER A 37 -9.77 -1.51 -0.15
N LEU A 38 -9.27 -1.85 1.05
CA LEU A 38 -9.49 -3.16 1.66
C LEU A 38 -10.71 -3.20 2.58
N PHE A 39 -11.42 -2.08 2.75
CA PHE A 39 -12.52 -1.97 3.69
C PHE A 39 -13.58 -3.05 3.47
N ASP A 40 -14.07 -3.24 2.25
CA ASP A 40 -15.15 -4.21 1.99
C ASP A 40 -14.74 -5.66 2.32
N ILE A 41 -13.50 -6.02 2.01
CA ILE A 41 -12.95 -7.35 2.33
C ILE A 41 -12.86 -7.52 3.86
N LEU A 42 -12.32 -6.51 4.55
CA LEU A 42 -12.19 -6.53 6.01
C LEU A 42 -13.55 -6.49 6.71
N PHE A 43 -14.53 -5.79 6.14
CA PHE A 43 -15.88 -5.69 6.68
C PHE A 43 -16.60 -7.05 6.63
N ARG A 44 -16.58 -7.72 5.47
CA ARG A 44 -17.13 -9.08 5.34
C ARG A 44 -16.42 -10.09 6.25
N LEU A 45 -15.09 -10.00 6.34
CA LEU A 45 -14.33 -10.85 7.26
C LEU A 45 -14.74 -10.62 8.71
N THR A 46 -14.91 -9.36 9.11
CA THR A 46 -15.36 -8.96 10.45
C THR A 46 -16.73 -9.55 10.77
N GLU A 47 -17.72 -9.35 9.91
CA GLU A 47 -19.08 -9.88 10.11
C GLU A 47 -19.10 -11.40 10.25
N ASN A 48 -18.31 -12.12 9.42
CA ASN A 48 -18.25 -13.57 9.46
C ASN A 48 -17.62 -14.09 10.76
N ILE A 49 -16.54 -13.46 11.22
CA ILE A 49 -15.88 -13.82 12.48
C ILE A 49 -16.77 -13.43 13.68
N GLU A 50 -17.47 -12.30 13.62
CA GLU A 50 -18.35 -11.87 14.70
C GLU A 50 -19.58 -12.79 14.83
N LYS A 51 -20.17 -13.23 13.70
CA LYS A 51 -21.20 -14.29 13.71
C LYS A 51 -20.70 -15.57 14.37
N TYR A 52 -19.45 -15.96 14.13
CA TYR A 52 -18.83 -17.08 14.83
C TYR A 52 -18.71 -16.83 16.35
N ASN A 53 -18.27 -15.63 16.75
CA ASN A 53 -18.16 -15.23 18.16
C ASN A 53 -19.50 -15.23 18.89
N GLN A 54 -20.57 -14.82 18.21
CA GLN A 54 -21.94 -14.86 18.72
C GLN A 54 -22.42 -16.31 18.89
N ARG A 55 -22.18 -17.16 17.88
CA ARG A 55 -22.55 -18.58 17.91
C ARG A 55 -21.79 -19.39 18.96
N PHE A 56 -20.53 -19.05 19.25
CA PHE A 56 -19.68 -19.79 20.18
C PHE A 56 -19.09 -18.90 21.30
N PRO A 57 -19.90 -18.48 22.30
CA PRO A 57 -19.47 -17.52 23.33
C PRO A 57 -18.26 -17.96 24.16
N ARG A 58 -18.08 -19.27 24.37
CA ARG A 58 -16.93 -19.83 25.13
C ARG A 58 -15.64 -19.87 24.31
N ARG A 59 -15.72 -19.78 22.97
CA ARG A 59 -14.60 -19.89 22.03
C ARG A 59 -14.40 -18.60 21.21
N ARG A 60 -14.77 -17.45 21.79
CA ARG A 60 -14.60 -16.14 21.16
C ARG A 60 -13.16 -15.91 20.73
N VAL A 61 -13.02 -15.35 19.55
CA VAL A 61 -11.77 -14.99 18.90
C VAL A 61 -11.68 -13.47 18.86
N ARG A 62 -10.51 -12.96 19.24
CA ARG A 62 -10.19 -11.53 19.23
C ARG A 62 -9.06 -11.28 18.25
N ALA A 63 -9.12 -10.16 17.55
CA ALA A 63 -8.03 -9.70 16.72
C ALA A 63 -6.96 -9.06 17.61
N LEU A 64 -5.70 -9.37 17.31
CA LEU A 64 -4.53 -8.73 17.91
C LEU A 64 -3.99 -7.66 16.99
N ILE A 65 -3.84 -7.99 15.71
CA ILE A 65 -3.22 -7.13 14.68
C ILE A 65 -4.00 -7.24 13.39
N VAL A 66 -4.28 -6.10 12.76
CA VAL A 66 -4.79 -6.01 11.38
C VAL A 66 -3.99 -4.95 10.64
N LYS A 67 -3.08 -5.38 9.78
CA LYS A 67 -2.18 -4.51 9.01
C LYS A 67 -1.88 -5.05 7.62
N MET A 68 -1.40 -4.17 6.76
CA MET A 68 -0.75 -4.54 5.51
C MET A 68 0.77 -4.44 5.66
N GLU A 69 1.49 -5.46 5.23
CA GLU A 69 2.96 -5.46 5.25
C GLU A 69 3.48 -6.16 3.99
N ALA A 70 4.44 -5.53 3.30
CA ALA A 70 5.00 -6.04 2.03
C ALA A 70 3.93 -6.49 1.01
N GLY A 71 2.81 -5.76 0.97
CA GLY A 71 1.68 -6.04 0.09
C GLY A 71 0.81 -7.25 0.46
N LYS A 72 1.01 -7.83 1.65
CA LYS A 72 0.22 -8.93 2.20
C LYS A 72 -0.62 -8.47 3.37
N MET A 73 -1.82 -9.03 3.50
CA MET A 73 -2.69 -8.79 4.64
C MET A 73 -2.28 -9.67 5.83
N ILE A 74 -1.90 -9.02 6.92
CA ILE A 74 -1.63 -9.64 8.21
C ILE A 74 -2.84 -9.43 9.09
N PHE A 75 -3.54 -10.51 9.38
CA PHE A 75 -4.64 -10.58 10.32
C PHE A 75 -4.27 -11.64 11.36
N GLN A 76 -4.00 -11.21 12.58
CA GLN A 76 -3.60 -12.08 13.68
C GLN A 76 -4.67 -12.11 14.74
N THR A 77 -5.01 -13.31 15.22
CA THR A 77 -6.00 -13.53 16.27
C THR A 77 -5.36 -14.08 17.53
N GLN A 78 -6.00 -13.82 18.68
CA GLN A 78 -5.56 -14.33 19.98
C GLN A 78 -5.63 -15.86 20.07
N ARG A 79 -6.61 -16.45 19.39
CA ARG A 79 -6.85 -17.88 19.35
C ARG A 79 -6.87 -18.36 17.91
N THR A 80 -6.33 -19.55 17.71
CA THR A 80 -6.42 -20.26 16.43
C THR A 80 -7.73 -21.05 16.40
N SER A 81 -8.41 -21.03 15.26
CA SER A 81 -9.59 -21.83 14.99
C SER A 81 -9.57 -22.20 13.50
N PRO A 82 -9.71 -23.48 13.12
CA PRO A 82 -9.62 -23.88 11.71
C PRO A 82 -10.60 -23.15 10.80
N LEU A 83 -11.81 -22.87 11.29
CA LEU A 83 -12.82 -22.12 10.53
C LEU A 83 -12.38 -20.66 10.32
N ILE A 84 -11.84 -20.02 11.36
CA ILE A 84 -11.38 -18.63 11.29
C ILE A 84 -10.16 -18.50 10.40
N GLU A 85 -9.22 -19.45 10.47
CA GLU A 85 -8.07 -19.52 9.56
C GLU A 85 -8.51 -19.63 8.09
N ARG A 86 -9.54 -20.43 7.80
CA ARG A 86 -10.12 -20.50 6.44
C ARG A 86 -10.73 -19.17 6.00
N LEU A 87 -11.47 -18.47 6.88
CA LEU A 87 -12.02 -17.15 6.57
C LEU A 87 -10.90 -16.13 6.31
N ILE A 88 -9.86 -16.11 7.14
CA ILE A 88 -8.70 -15.23 6.97
C ILE A 88 -7.95 -15.55 5.67
N ALA A 89 -7.75 -16.83 5.37
CA ALA A 89 -7.10 -17.26 4.13
C ALA A 89 -7.90 -16.84 2.89
N SER A 90 -9.22 -16.99 2.91
CA SER A 90 -10.10 -16.52 1.84
C SER A 90 -9.99 -15.00 1.65
N ALA A 91 -10.05 -14.23 2.74
CA ALA A 91 -9.87 -12.78 2.67
C ALA A 91 -8.49 -12.39 2.13
N ARG A 92 -7.41 -13.09 2.53
CA ARG A 92 -6.06 -12.87 1.97
C ARG A 92 -6.01 -13.11 0.46
N TYR A 93 -6.73 -14.13 -0.02
CA TYR A 93 -6.83 -14.41 -1.45
C TYR A 93 -7.57 -13.31 -2.20
N GLU A 94 -8.68 -12.79 -1.65
CA GLU A 94 -9.39 -11.64 -2.23
C GLU A 94 -8.50 -10.39 -2.31
N VAL A 95 -7.74 -10.09 -1.26
CA VAL A 95 -6.77 -8.97 -1.27
C VAL A 95 -5.75 -9.15 -2.39
N LYS A 96 -5.26 -10.38 -2.61
CA LYS A 96 -4.32 -10.69 -3.70
C LYS A 96 -4.95 -10.39 -5.08
N LEU A 97 -6.21 -10.80 -5.29
CA LEU A 97 -6.93 -10.54 -6.54
C LEU A 97 -7.15 -9.05 -6.78
N LEU A 98 -7.64 -8.32 -5.77
CA LEU A 98 -7.87 -6.89 -5.84
C LEU A 98 -6.58 -6.13 -6.21
N ARG A 99 -5.44 -6.50 -5.59
CA ARG A 99 -4.15 -5.90 -5.92
C ARG A 99 -3.70 -6.21 -7.34
N ALA A 100 -3.93 -7.43 -7.82
CA ALA A 100 -3.61 -7.81 -9.20
C ALA A 100 -4.43 -6.98 -10.20
N GLU A 101 -5.71 -6.74 -9.89
CA GLU A 101 -6.58 -5.90 -10.71
C GLU A 101 -6.15 -4.42 -10.69
N GLN A 102 -5.88 -3.86 -9.51
CA GLN A 102 -5.37 -2.48 -9.38
C GLN A 102 -4.07 -2.31 -10.17
N LYS A 103 -3.15 -3.28 -10.08
CA LYS A 103 -1.93 -3.32 -10.89
C LYS A 103 -2.28 -3.31 -12.38
N ARG A 104 -3.17 -4.17 -12.85
CA ARG A 104 -3.59 -4.21 -14.26
C ARG A 104 -4.15 -2.86 -14.73
N ILE A 105 -5.01 -2.21 -13.94
CA ILE A 105 -5.61 -0.92 -14.26
C ILE A 105 -4.52 0.17 -14.38
N LEU A 106 -3.59 0.24 -13.42
CA LEU A 106 -2.48 1.19 -13.46
C LEU A 106 -1.62 1.01 -14.72
N LEU A 107 -1.32 -0.23 -15.09
CA LEU A 107 -0.56 -0.54 -16.31
C LEU A 107 -1.27 -0.13 -17.58
N ASN A 108 -2.57 -0.38 -17.65
CA ASN A 108 -3.37 0.05 -18.79
C ASN A 108 -3.46 1.58 -18.87
N ARG A 109 -3.46 2.28 -17.74
CA ARG A 109 -3.41 3.75 -17.72
C ARG A 109 -2.07 4.29 -18.20
N ALA A 110 -0.95 3.76 -17.69
CA ALA A 110 0.37 4.23 -18.12
C ALA A 110 0.63 3.98 -19.60
N LYS A 111 0.20 2.83 -20.15
CA LYS A 111 0.27 2.55 -21.59
C LYS A 111 -0.50 3.55 -22.46
N LYS A 112 -1.52 4.23 -21.90
CA LYS A 112 -2.32 5.25 -22.60
C LYS A 112 -1.73 6.65 -22.49
N ILE A 113 -0.80 6.88 -21.57
CA ILE A 113 -0.05 8.12 -21.49
C ILE A 113 1.00 8.04 -22.60
N GLN A 114 0.84 8.85 -23.65
CA GLN A 114 1.71 8.90 -24.84
C GLN A 114 3.10 9.51 -24.55
N THR A 115 3.75 9.11 -23.46
CA THR A 115 5.15 9.43 -23.14
C THR A 115 6.06 8.24 -23.45
N THR A 116 5.71 7.45 -24.46
CA THR A 116 6.47 6.30 -24.96
C THR A 116 7.93 6.64 -25.28
N ALA A 117 8.35 7.90 -25.45
CA ALA A 117 9.77 8.24 -25.56
C ALA A 117 10.60 7.96 -24.28
N LEU A 118 10.03 8.07 -23.07
CA LEU A 118 10.69 7.70 -21.80
C LEU A 118 10.44 6.23 -21.40
N PHE A 119 9.51 5.55 -22.09
CA PHE A 119 9.02 4.21 -21.72
C PHE A 119 9.24 3.14 -22.81
N ASP A 120 9.70 3.50 -24.00
CA ASP A 120 10.24 2.60 -25.06
C ASP A 120 11.77 2.59 -25.11
N SER A 121 12.48 3.41 -24.33
CA SER A 121 13.92 3.21 -24.18
C SER A 121 14.14 1.93 -23.36
N MET A 122 14.97 1.02 -23.87
CA MET A 122 15.34 -0.24 -23.21
C MET A 122 16.08 -0.07 -21.86
N LEU A 123 16.08 1.13 -21.29
CA LEU A 123 16.90 1.52 -20.14
C LEU A 123 16.23 1.32 -18.78
N LEU A 124 14.94 0.98 -18.69
CA LEU A 124 14.28 0.77 -17.39
C LEU A 124 13.45 -0.53 -17.33
N PRO A 125 13.89 -1.56 -16.58
CA PRO A 125 13.10 -2.76 -16.38
C PRO A 125 11.98 -2.54 -15.36
N ASP A 126 10.76 -2.85 -15.80
CA ASP A 126 9.65 -3.36 -14.99
C ASP A 126 9.22 -2.54 -13.74
N TRP A 127 8.86 -1.28 -13.96
CA TRP A 127 8.21 -0.35 -13.01
C TRP A 127 6.90 -0.89 -12.36
N LYS A 128 6.41 -2.04 -12.83
CA LYS A 128 5.31 -2.84 -12.27
C LYS A 128 5.47 -3.29 -10.81
N ARG A 129 6.62 -3.09 -10.18
CA ARG A 129 6.93 -3.54 -8.80
C ARG A 129 7.29 -2.39 -7.85
N LEU A 130 7.44 -1.16 -8.32
CA LEU A 130 7.96 -0.03 -7.55
C LEU A 130 6.93 1.12 -7.55
N MET A 131 6.02 1.12 -6.58
CA MET A 131 5.48 2.39 -6.10
C MET A 131 6.46 2.92 -5.05
N ALA A 132 6.92 4.15 -5.21
CA ALA A 132 7.74 4.83 -4.23
C ALA A 132 6.84 5.45 -3.15
N ASP A 133 6.53 4.66 -2.12
CA ASP A 133 6.37 5.20 -0.77
C ASP A 133 7.74 5.28 -0.04
N ASP A 134 8.83 4.91 -0.72
CA ASP A 134 10.20 5.04 -0.22
C ASP A 134 11.01 5.99 -1.12
N TYR A 135 11.23 7.19 -0.60
CA TYR A 135 12.05 8.27 -1.14
C TYR A 135 13.37 7.77 -1.75
N ASN A 136 14.04 6.80 -1.11
CA ASN A 136 15.33 6.28 -1.54
C ASN A 136 15.27 5.52 -2.87
N THR A 137 14.11 4.93 -3.16
CA THR A 137 13.92 4.16 -4.39
C THR A 137 13.65 5.07 -5.58
N GLY A 138 12.88 6.16 -5.38
CA GLY A 138 12.75 7.22 -6.38
C GLY A 138 14.10 7.89 -6.67
N ARG A 139 14.90 8.16 -5.63
CA ARG A 139 16.24 8.75 -5.77
C ARG A 139 17.18 7.89 -6.60
N ARG A 140 17.28 6.58 -6.33
CA ARG A 140 18.15 5.68 -7.10
C ARG A 140 17.76 5.53 -8.57
N ILE A 141 16.47 5.63 -8.90
CA ILE A 141 16.00 5.58 -10.29
C ILE A 141 16.42 6.84 -11.03
N LEU A 142 16.26 8.01 -10.41
CA LEU A 142 16.68 9.26 -11.01
C LEU A 142 18.23 9.35 -11.10
N GLU A 143 18.97 8.88 -10.10
CA GLU A 143 20.45 8.85 -10.12
C GLU A 143 21.00 7.93 -11.22
N TYR A 144 20.28 6.85 -11.53
CA TYR A 144 20.64 5.98 -12.63
C TYR A 144 20.31 6.61 -13.99
N ALA A 145 19.14 7.28 -14.08
CA ALA A 145 18.73 7.99 -15.28
C ALA A 145 19.68 9.15 -15.62
N GLU A 146 20.26 9.83 -14.62
CA GLU A 146 21.34 10.81 -14.83
C GLU A 146 22.54 10.19 -15.55
N LYS A 147 23.00 9.00 -15.15
CA LYS A 147 24.22 8.40 -15.74
C LYS A 147 24.07 8.01 -17.21
N VAL A 148 22.83 7.90 -17.70
CA VAL A 148 22.51 7.51 -19.06
C VAL A 148 21.85 8.65 -19.84
N ALA A 149 21.66 9.82 -19.24
CA ALA A 149 21.23 11.02 -19.91
C ALA A 149 22.39 11.57 -20.76
N PHE A 150 22.09 11.90 -22.01
CA PHE A 150 23.09 12.33 -22.98
C PHE A 150 22.62 13.50 -23.84
N SER A 151 21.38 13.96 -23.65
CA SER A 151 20.83 15.13 -24.34
C SER A 151 20.34 16.17 -23.33
N ASN A 152 20.34 17.43 -23.74
CA ASN A 152 19.88 18.54 -22.89
C ASN A 152 18.45 18.35 -22.40
N GLU A 153 17.59 17.81 -23.26
CA GLU A 153 16.19 17.53 -22.93
C GLU A 153 16.05 16.46 -21.83
N ASP A 154 16.91 15.43 -21.82
CA ASP A 154 16.92 14.41 -20.76
C ASP A 154 17.30 15.01 -19.41
N TRP A 155 18.32 15.88 -19.40
CA TRP A 155 18.79 16.55 -18.20
C TRP A 155 17.76 17.54 -17.64
N GLU A 156 17.05 18.28 -18.49
CA GLU A 156 15.95 19.16 -18.07
C GLU A 156 14.79 18.36 -17.48
N LEU A 157 14.42 17.24 -18.11
CA LEU A 157 13.38 16.36 -17.58
C LEU A 157 13.78 15.78 -16.22
N LEU A 158 15.03 15.31 -16.05
CA LEU A 158 15.50 14.84 -14.75
C LEU A 158 15.42 15.91 -13.68
N SER A 159 15.78 17.16 -14.00
CA SER A 159 15.67 18.28 -13.05
C SER A 159 14.24 18.47 -12.52
N LEU A 160 13.25 18.42 -13.41
CA LEU A 160 11.84 18.56 -13.05
C LEU A 160 11.36 17.40 -12.18
N TRP A 161 11.86 16.19 -12.42
CA TRP A 161 11.49 15.00 -11.66
C TRP A 161 12.09 15.01 -10.25
N TYR A 162 13.33 15.44 -10.08
CA TYR A 162 13.94 15.63 -8.75
C TYR A 162 13.14 16.61 -7.89
N ARG A 163 12.78 17.78 -8.42
CA ARG A 163 11.95 18.76 -7.67
C ARG A 163 10.57 18.21 -7.33
N ARG A 164 9.93 17.58 -8.31
CA ARG A 164 8.51 17.21 -8.20
C ARG A 164 8.26 16.02 -7.29
N TYR A 165 9.15 15.02 -7.33
CA TYR A 165 8.91 13.74 -6.66
C TYR A 165 9.81 13.49 -5.45
N LEU A 166 10.97 14.15 -5.38
CA LEU A 166 11.87 14.06 -4.23
C LEU A 166 12.01 15.40 -3.49
N HIS A 167 11.44 16.50 -4.00
CA HIS A 167 11.60 17.82 -3.40
C HIS A 167 13.08 18.17 -3.13
N ASP A 168 13.96 17.68 -4.01
CA ASP A 168 15.41 17.83 -3.91
C ASP A 168 15.87 18.88 -4.93
N ASP A 169 15.78 20.14 -4.51
CA ASP A 169 16.03 21.29 -5.38
C ASP A 169 17.51 21.42 -5.76
N GLU A 170 18.44 20.92 -4.94
CA GLU A 170 19.87 20.93 -5.21
C GLU A 170 20.22 19.95 -6.34
N ALA A 171 19.76 18.69 -6.25
CA ALA A 171 19.98 17.70 -7.31
C ALA A 171 19.30 18.11 -8.63
N ALA A 172 18.11 18.72 -8.53
CA ALA A 172 17.44 19.28 -9.69
C ALA A 172 18.23 20.41 -10.36
N GLN A 173 18.78 21.32 -9.57
CA GLN A 173 19.57 22.45 -10.08
C GLN A 173 20.85 21.96 -10.77
N CYS A 174 21.53 20.95 -10.20
CA CYS A 174 22.68 20.31 -10.83
C CYS A 174 22.35 19.69 -12.20
N CYS A 175 21.19 19.02 -12.34
CA CYS A 175 20.76 18.49 -13.64
C CYS A 175 20.42 19.61 -14.65
N PHE A 176 19.80 20.69 -14.18
CA PHE A 176 19.47 21.84 -15.01
C PHE A 176 20.70 22.66 -15.46
N GLU A 177 21.80 22.60 -14.72
CA GLU A 177 23.06 23.22 -15.13
C GLU A 177 23.81 22.35 -16.14
N LYS A 178 23.74 21.03 -16.01
CA LYS A 178 24.27 20.10 -17.02
C LYS A 178 23.53 20.22 -18.35
N SER A 179 22.22 20.44 -18.34
CA SER A 179 21.43 20.64 -19.55
C SER A 179 21.77 21.92 -20.34
N LYS A 180 22.57 22.82 -19.76
CA LYS A 180 22.98 24.09 -20.38
C LYS A 180 24.42 24.08 -20.89
N ASN A 181 25.19 23.05 -20.55
CA ASN A 181 26.63 22.98 -20.83
C ASN A 181 27.00 21.94 -21.90
N ASP A 182 26.07 21.07 -22.31
CA ASP A 182 26.16 20.21 -23.51
C ASP A 182 25.49 20.90 -24.72
#